data_AF-A0A4S2J9L8-F1
#
_entry.id   AF-A0A4S2J9L8-F1
#
_cell.length_a   1.000
_cell.length_b   1.000
_cell.length_c   1.000
_cell.angle_alpha   90.00
_cell.angle_beta   90.00
_cell.angle_gamma   90.00
#
_symmetry.space_group_name_H-M   'P 1'
#
loop_
_entity.id
_entity.type
_entity.pdbx_description
1 polymer ?
#
loop_
_entity_poly.entity_id
_entity_poly.type
_entity_poly.pdbx_seq_one_letter_code
_entity_poly.pdbx_strand_id
1 'polypeptide(L)'
;MRVGRTRGPVFVTHRRPGPGKVVSPRDVCPDTGLARLSYGRARALLDEHTAVRGPGTGWDPHEYRHSALAHLGEQGASLLMPMAKSRHKKPENVRRYFKPSPEAISELTGLPAPGDARR
;
A
#
# COMPACT_ATOMS: atom_id res chain seq x y z
N MET A 1 1.02 10.39 13.48
CA MET A 1 0.31 9.16 13.04
C MET A 1 -0.39 8.57 14.27
N ARG A 2 -1.72 8.37 14.29
CA ARG A 2 -2.42 7.91 15.51
C ARG A 2 -2.22 6.41 15.70
N VAL A 3 -1.60 6.03 16.82
CA VAL A 3 -1.44 4.64 17.29
C VAL A 3 -2.82 3.99 17.51
N GLY A 4 -2.98 2.72 17.15
CA GLY A 4 -4.19 1.91 17.43
C GLY A 4 -5.32 1.97 16.40
N ARG A 5 -5.15 2.63 15.24
CA ARG A 5 -6.15 2.59 14.16
C ARG A 5 -5.90 1.42 13.21
N THR A 6 -6.89 0.53 13.07
CA THR A 6 -6.86 -0.60 12.12
C THR A 6 -7.70 -0.37 10.86
N ARG A 7 -8.51 0.71 10.80
CA ARG A 7 -9.40 1.02 9.66
C ARG A 7 -9.52 2.52 9.37
N GLY A 8 -10.05 2.84 8.18
CA GLY A 8 -10.26 4.21 7.71
C GLY A 8 -9.03 4.87 7.09
N PRO A 9 -9.16 6.10 6.56
CA PRO A 9 -8.05 6.82 5.93
C PRO A 9 -6.97 7.21 6.95
N VAL A 10 -5.70 7.09 6.55
CA VAL A 10 -4.52 7.44 7.37
C VAL A 10 -4.36 8.96 7.49
N PHE A 11 -4.59 9.69 6.40
CA PHE A 11 -4.42 11.14 6.31
C PHE A 11 -5.77 11.84 6.42
N VAL A 12 -6.01 12.47 7.56
CA VAL A 12 -7.24 13.21 7.87
C VAL A 12 -6.94 14.61 8.37
N THR A 13 -7.93 15.49 8.27
CA THR A 13 -7.89 16.83 8.85
C THR A 13 -7.83 16.78 10.38
N HIS A 14 -7.38 17.87 11.01
CA HIS A 14 -7.39 18.01 12.47
C HIS A 14 -8.76 18.48 13.01
N ARG A 15 -9.63 18.99 12.13
CA ARG A 15 -10.99 19.46 12.44
C ARG A 15 -12.01 18.81 11.52
N ARG A 16 -13.23 18.60 12.01
CA ARG A 16 -14.37 18.15 11.20
C ARG A 16 -14.74 19.21 10.15
N PRO A 17 -15.35 18.83 9.03
CA PRO A 17 -15.92 19.79 8.09
C PRO A 17 -16.86 20.75 8.80
N GLY A 18 -16.74 22.05 8.51
CA GLY A 18 -17.62 23.06 9.08
C GLY A 18 -19.07 22.94 8.55
N PRO A 19 -20.05 23.57 9.24
CA PRO A 19 -21.43 23.63 8.77
C PRO A 19 -21.49 24.15 7.32
N GLY A 20 -22.26 23.47 6.46
CA GLY A 20 -22.40 23.84 5.04
C GLY A 20 -21.28 23.36 4.11
N LYS A 21 -20.19 22.75 4.62
CA LYS A 21 -19.20 22.08 3.75
C LYS A 21 -19.69 20.70 3.34
N VAL A 22 -20.05 20.55 2.07
CA VAL A 22 -20.37 19.25 1.47
C VAL A 22 -19.08 18.49 1.20
N VAL A 23 -18.85 17.41 1.96
CA VAL A 23 -17.76 16.46 1.74
C VAL A 23 -18.37 15.13 1.37
N SER A 24 -17.85 14.48 0.33
CA SER A 24 -18.29 13.14 -0.07
C SER A 24 -18.21 12.18 1.13
N PRO A 25 -19.24 11.36 1.40
CA PRO A 25 -19.17 10.36 2.47
C PRO A 25 -17.96 9.42 2.35
N ARG A 26 -17.46 9.18 1.11
CA ARG A 26 -16.24 8.39 0.87
C ARG A 26 -14.95 9.04 1.37
N ASP A 27 -14.95 10.37 1.51
CA ASP A 27 -13.81 11.15 2.01
C ASP A 27 -13.96 11.52 3.49
N VAL A 28 -14.97 11.00 4.18
CA VAL A 28 -15.12 11.16 5.63
C VAL A 28 -14.71 9.87 6.33
N CYS A 29 -13.86 9.97 7.33
CA CYS A 29 -13.49 8.85 8.18
C CYS A 29 -14.71 8.40 9.00
N PRO A 30 -15.18 7.14 8.85
CA PRO A 30 -16.40 6.68 9.52
C PRO A 30 -16.27 6.66 11.05
N ASP A 31 -15.05 6.51 11.58
CA ASP A 31 -14.84 6.43 13.03
C ASP A 31 -14.68 7.79 13.71
N THR A 32 -14.23 8.82 12.97
CA THR A 32 -13.85 10.12 13.58
C THR A 32 -14.68 11.29 13.08
N GLY A 33 -15.33 11.15 11.91
CA GLY A 33 -16.00 12.24 11.20
C GLY A 33 -15.03 13.25 10.59
N LEU A 34 -13.72 12.99 10.62
CA LEU A 34 -12.71 13.85 10.01
C LEU A 34 -12.65 13.62 8.50
N ALA A 35 -12.47 14.69 7.74
CA ALA A 35 -12.31 14.58 6.30
C ALA A 35 -10.90 14.10 5.95
N ARG A 36 -10.80 13.35 4.85
CA ARG A 36 -9.53 12.96 4.23
C ARG A 36 -8.81 14.21 3.74
N LEU A 37 -7.49 14.25 3.93
CA LEU A 37 -6.68 15.29 3.32
C LEU A 37 -6.68 15.15 1.79
N SER A 38 -6.64 16.29 1.09
CA SER A 38 -6.32 16.29 -0.33
C SER A 38 -4.93 15.69 -0.57
N TYR A 39 -4.69 15.14 -1.76
CA TYR A 39 -3.39 14.55 -2.10
C TYR A 39 -2.25 15.55 -1.88
N GLY A 40 -2.39 16.78 -2.37
CA GLY A 40 -1.38 17.83 -2.22
C GLY A 40 -1.06 18.14 -0.76
N ARG A 41 -2.07 18.23 0.11
CA ARG A 41 -1.84 18.49 1.54
C ARG A 41 -1.23 17.28 2.24
N ALA A 42 -1.67 16.07 1.90
CA ALA A 42 -1.07 14.85 2.43
C ALA A 42 0.41 14.76 2.04
N ARG A 43 0.75 15.02 0.77
CA ARG A 43 2.13 15.07 0.27
C ARG A 43 2.97 16.11 0.99
N ALA A 44 2.49 17.35 1.10
CA ALA A 44 3.24 18.42 1.78
C ALA A 44 3.55 18.08 3.23
N LEU A 45 2.57 17.55 3.97
CA LEU A 45 2.79 17.14 5.37
C LEU A 45 3.72 15.93 5.49
N LEU A 46 3.64 14.99 4.55
CA LEU A 46 4.48 13.81 4.57
C LEU A 46 5.94 14.19 4.32
N ASP A 47 6.17 15.03 3.30
CA ASP A 47 7.48 15.60 3.00
C ASP A 47 8.03 16.36 4.22
N GLU A 48 7.26 17.31 4.76
CA GLU A 48 7.64 18.12 5.92
C GLU A 48 8.08 17.28 7.13
N HIS A 49 7.38 16.18 7.41
CA HIS A 49 7.64 15.35 8.59
C HIS A 49 8.62 14.20 8.38
N THR A 50 9.05 13.94 7.15
CA THR A 50 9.97 12.83 6.84
C THR A 50 11.20 13.26 6.04
N ALA A 51 11.29 14.54 5.68
CA ALA A 51 12.46 15.13 5.05
C ALA A 51 13.70 14.96 5.94
N VAL A 52 14.76 14.44 5.33
CA VAL A 52 16.06 14.24 5.99
C VAL A 52 17.11 15.27 5.55
N ARG A 53 16.90 15.93 4.40
CA ARG A 53 17.85 16.87 3.79
C ARG A 53 17.19 18.17 3.29
N GLY A 54 16.09 18.56 3.92
CA GLY A 54 15.32 19.75 3.58
C GLY A 54 14.06 19.47 2.73
N PRO A 55 13.27 20.50 2.40
CA PRO A 55 12.00 20.34 1.69
C PRO A 55 12.15 19.61 0.36
N GLY A 56 11.20 18.73 0.05
CA GLY A 56 11.21 17.89 -1.16
C GLY A 56 12.08 16.64 -1.06
N THR A 57 12.72 16.37 0.08
CA THR A 57 13.53 15.17 0.33
C THR A 57 12.83 14.14 1.21
N GLY A 58 11.60 14.44 1.65
CA GLY A 58 10.78 13.53 2.40
C GLY A 58 9.93 12.63 1.50
N TRP A 59 9.14 11.80 2.17
CA TRP A 59 8.28 10.80 1.58
C TRP A 59 7.04 11.42 0.97
N ASP A 60 6.49 10.78 -0.06
CA ASP A 60 5.17 11.09 -0.59
C ASP A 60 4.16 9.90 -0.45
N PRO A 61 2.85 10.14 -0.66
CA PRO A 61 1.86 9.08 -0.54
C PRO A 61 2.02 7.95 -1.57
N HIS A 62 2.74 8.20 -2.67
CA HIS A 62 3.06 7.18 -3.66
C HIS A 62 4.14 6.23 -3.11
N GLU A 63 5.20 6.73 -2.50
CA GLU A 63 6.23 5.92 -1.84
C GLU A 63 5.64 5.09 -0.68
N TYR A 64 4.70 5.65 0.08
CA TYR A 64 3.97 4.88 1.09
C TYR A 64 3.18 3.71 0.48
N ARG A 65 2.59 3.90 -0.71
CA ARG A 65 1.92 2.80 -1.45
C ARG A 65 2.93 1.74 -1.89
N HIS A 66 4.11 2.13 -2.35
CA HIS A 66 5.18 1.21 -2.73
C HIS A 66 5.63 0.36 -1.54
N SER A 67 5.88 0.98 -0.39
CA SER A 67 6.28 0.30 0.84
C SER A 67 5.25 -0.76 1.26
N ALA A 68 3.95 -0.45 1.21
CA ALA A 68 2.91 -1.43 1.54
C ALA A 68 2.91 -2.65 0.61
N LEU A 69 3.20 -2.48 -0.68
CA LEU A 69 3.29 -3.59 -1.62
C LEU A 69 4.58 -4.40 -1.42
N ALA A 70 5.69 -3.73 -1.16
CA ALA A 70 6.96 -4.39 -0.85
C ALA A 70 6.84 -5.27 0.41
N HIS A 71 6.18 -4.77 1.46
CA HIS A 71 5.99 -5.52 2.70
C HIS A 71 5.08 -6.75 2.50
N LEU A 72 4.01 -6.62 1.68
CA LEU A 72 3.21 -7.79 1.29
C LEU A 72 4.06 -8.83 0.55
N GLY A 73 4.94 -8.38 -0.33
CA GLY A 73 5.92 -9.22 -1.00
C GLY A 73 6.83 -9.98 -0.06
N GLU A 74 7.40 -9.28 0.91
CA GLU A 74 8.30 -9.84 1.93
C GLU A 74 7.61 -10.84 2.86
N GLN A 75 6.31 -10.69 3.08
CA GLN A 75 5.48 -11.66 3.80
C GLN A 75 5.11 -12.89 2.96
N GLY A 76 5.69 -13.05 1.75
CA GLY A 76 5.44 -14.19 0.87
C GLY A 76 4.06 -14.16 0.21
N ALA A 77 3.41 -13.00 0.13
CA ALA A 77 2.08 -12.91 -0.48
C ALA A 77 2.12 -13.29 -1.96
N SER A 78 1.10 -14.04 -2.41
CA SER A 78 0.94 -14.39 -3.82
C SER A 78 0.79 -13.13 -4.69
N LEU A 79 1.14 -13.21 -5.98
CA LEU A 79 1.06 -12.09 -6.92
C LEU A 79 -0.34 -11.42 -6.97
N LEU A 80 -1.39 -12.20 -6.72
CA LEU A 80 -2.78 -11.72 -6.69
C LEU A 80 -3.05 -10.75 -5.52
N MET A 81 -2.35 -10.89 -4.40
CA MET A 81 -2.54 -10.05 -3.22
C MET A 81 -2.07 -8.60 -3.46
N PRO A 82 -0.84 -8.33 -3.94
CA PRO A 82 -0.45 -6.99 -4.40
C PRO A 82 -1.39 -6.43 -5.46
N MET A 83 -1.87 -7.24 -6.42
CA MET A 83 -2.84 -6.79 -7.44
C MET A 83 -4.13 -6.29 -6.79
N ALA A 84 -4.73 -7.10 -5.91
CA ALA A 84 -5.96 -6.74 -5.21
C ALA A 84 -5.78 -5.47 -4.36
N LYS A 85 -4.66 -5.37 -3.63
CA LYS A 85 -4.37 -4.21 -2.77
C LYS A 85 -4.20 -2.93 -3.56
N SER A 86 -3.51 -2.99 -4.69
CA SER A 86 -3.15 -1.82 -5.51
C SER A 86 -4.16 -1.51 -6.61
N ARG A 87 -5.08 -2.44 -6.91
CA ARG A 87 -6.05 -2.41 -8.02
C ARG A 87 -5.38 -2.40 -9.40
N HIS A 88 -4.20 -2.98 -9.53
CA HIS A 88 -3.58 -3.21 -10.83
C HIS A 88 -4.29 -4.36 -11.55
N LYS A 89 -4.62 -4.14 -12.84
CA LYS A 89 -5.22 -5.15 -13.70
C LYS A 89 -4.20 -6.11 -14.31
N LYS A 90 -2.97 -5.63 -14.48
CA LYS A 90 -1.89 -6.33 -15.16
C LYS A 90 -0.83 -6.82 -14.16
N PRO A 91 -0.49 -8.12 -14.16
CA PRO A 91 0.49 -8.67 -13.21
C PRO A 91 1.88 -8.08 -13.41
N GLU A 92 2.25 -7.70 -14.64
CA GLU A 92 3.54 -7.05 -14.94
C GLU A 92 3.81 -5.82 -14.05
N ASN A 93 2.77 -5.04 -13.71
CA ASN A 93 2.90 -3.79 -12.96
C ASN A 93 3.18 -4.00 -11.46
N VAL A 94 2.97 -5.21 -10.93
CA VAL A 94 3.21 -5.54 -9.52
C VAL A 94 4.24 -6.64 -9.31
N ARG A 95 4.72 -7.26 -10.40
CA ARG A 95 5.71 -8.34 -10.37
C ARG A 95 6.95 -7.97 -9.56
N ARG A 96 7.35 -6.70 -9.56
CA ARG A 96 8.49 -6.19 -8.77
C ARG A 96 8.37 -6.37 -7.25
N TYR A 97 7.15 -6.54 -6.73
CA TYR A 97 6.93 -6.79 -5.30
C TYR A 97 6.82 -8.27 -4.97
N PHE A 98 6.66 -9.14 -5.96
CA PHE A 98 6.58 -10.57 -5.71
C PHE A 98 7.97 -11.11 -5.38
N LYS A 99 8.17 -11.54 -4.14
CA LYS A 99 9.42 -12.13 -3.63
C LYS A 99 9.10 -13.55 -3.13
N PRO A 100 9.25 -14.60 -3.97
CA PRO A 100 9.04 -15.96 -3.52
C PRO A 100 10.05 -16.32 -2.41
N SER A 101 9.62 -17.06 -1.40
CA SER A 101 10.50 -17.49 -0.33
C SER A 101 11.50 -18.55 -0.83
N PRO A 102 12.69 -18.65 -0.23
CA PRO A 102 13.65 -19.71 -0.58
C PRO A 102 13.04 -21.12 -0.47
N GLU A 103 12.18 -21.35 0.51
CA GLU A 103 11.47 -22.61 0.72
C GLU A 103 10.52 -22.91 -0.44
N ALA A 104 9.72 -21.93 -0.87
CA ALA A 104 8.83 -22.09 -2.01
C ALA A 104 9.58 -22.35 -3.33
N ILE A 105 10.76 -21.73 -3.50
CA ILE A 105 11.65 -22.02 -4.63
C ILE A 105 12.19 -23.45 -4.53
N SER A 106 12.66 -23.86 -3.35
CA SER A 106 13.19 -25.19 -3.10
C SER A 106 12.15 -26.28 -3.37
N GLU A 107 10.94 -26.13 -2.82
CA GLU A 107 9.81 -27.02 -3.05
C GLU A 107 9.50 -27.15 -4.55
N LEU A 108 9.41 -26.02 -5.27
CA LEU A 108 9.15 -26.02 -6.70
C LEU A 108 10.25 -26.72 -7.51
N THR A 109 11.52 -26.49 -7.17
CA THR A 109 12.67 -27.13 -7.85
C THR A 109 12.85 -28.60 -7.47
N GLY A 110 12.34 -29.01 -6.32
CA GLY A 110 12.35 -30.40 -5.87
C GLY A 110 11.23 -31.26 -6.47
N LEU A 111 10.26 -30.65 -7.16
CA LEU A 111 9.24 -31.40 -7.89
C LEU A 111 9.90 -32.21 -9.01
N PRO A 112 9.66 -33.54 -9.07
CA PRO A 112 10.12 -34.35 -10.19
C PRO A 112 9.58 -33.76 -11.49
N ALA A 113 10.43 -33.65 -12.52
CA ALA A 113 9.95 -33.34 -13.85
C ALA A 113 8.85 -34.35 -14.23
N PRO A 114 7.74 -33.91 -14.86
CA PRO A 114 6.71 -34.84 -15.31
C PRO A 114 7.40 -35.90 -16.18
N GLY A 115 7.38 -37.14 -15.70
CA GLY A 115 8.17 -38.22 -16.27
C GLY A 115 7.85 -38.44 -17.74
N ASP A 116 8.88 -38.68 -18.54
CA ASP A 116 8.80 -39.21 -19.90
C ASP A 116 8.10 -40.58 -19.86
N ALA A 117 6.77 -40.60 -19.77
CA ALA A 117 5.94 -41.77 -19.97
C ALA A 117 5.77 -42.01 -21.48
N ARG A 118 6.88 -42.35 -22.16
CA ARG A 118 6.84 -42.94 -23.50
C ARG A 118 7.84 -44.10 -23.56
N ARG A 119 7.32 -45.30 -23.32
CA ARG A 119 7.84 -46.54 -23.89
C ARG A 119 6.69 -47.53 -24.06
#